data_AF-A0A6B2SZZ1-F1
#
_entry.id   AF-A0A6B2SZZ1-F1
#
_cell.length_a   1.000
_cell.length_b   1.000
_cell.length_c   1.000
_cell.angle_alpha   90.00
_cell.angle_beta   90.00
_cell.angle_gamma   90.00
#
_symmetry.space_group_name_H-M   'P 1'
#
loop_
_entity.id
_entity.type
_entity.pdbx_description
1 polymer ?
#
loop_
_entity_poly.entity_id
_entity_poly.type
_entity_poly.pdbx_seq_one_letter_code
_entity_poly.pdbx_strand_id
1 'polypeptide(L)'
;MRAPDAARGCAALAPGTLDELEQSAGQPCAKALPEAEIPLSTGVRHVDVYGRQARVVTDRDTLFLSSFPDGWKITAAGCTPRPEKPYQCQIKGS
;
A
#
# COMPACT_ATOMS: atom_id res chain seq x y z
N MET A 1 -6.67 13.12 -2.18
CA MET A 1 -5.80 12.69 -3.30
C MET A 1 -6.38 13.22 -4.60
N ARG A 2 -5.59 13.70 -5.57
CA ARG A 2 -6.13 14.12 -6.90
C ARG A 2 -6.12 12.94 -7.87
N ALA A 3 -6.94 12.97 -8.93
CA ALA A 3 -7.05 11.86 -9.89
C ALA A 3 -5.71 11.40 -10.52
N PRO A 4 -4.76 12.29 -10.88
CA PRO A 4 -3.44 11.87 -11.36
C PRO A 4 -2.61 11.12 -10.31
N ASP A 5 -2.78 11.47 -9.03
CA ASP A 5 -2.11 10.80 -7.91
C ASP A 5 -2.72 9.42 -7.67
N ALA A 6 -4.04 9.29 -7.82
CA ALA A 6 -4.74 8.01 -7.72
C ALA A 6 -4.25 7.02 -8.79
N ALA A 7 -4.12 7.46 -10.05
CA ALA A 7 -3.60 6.63 -11.13
C ALA A 7 -2.15 6.14 -10.85
N ARG A 8 -1.28 7.02 -10.37
CA ARG A 8 0.08 6.65 -9.95
C ARG A 8 0.08 5.69 -8.75
N GLY A 9 -0.81 5.93 -7.79
CA GLY A 9 -1.00 5.05 -6.64
C GLY A 9 -1.43 3.65 -7.07
N CYS A 10 -2.42 3.54 -7.95
CA CYS A 10 -2.87 2.26 -8.52
C CYS A 10 -1.74 1.51 -9.25
N ALA A 11 -0.93 2.22 -10.05
CA ALA A 11 0.22 1.61 -10.72
C ALA A 11 1.32 1.13 -9.76
N ALA A 12 1.38 1.69 -8.55
CA ALA A 12 2.33 1.29 -7.51
C ALA A 12 1.83 0.08 -6.69
N LEU A 13 0.54 -0.26 -6.74
CA LEU A 13 0.01 -1.45 -6.08
C LEU A 13 0.49 -2.73 -6.76
N ALA A 14 0.70 -3.76 -5.96
CA ALA A 14 0.88 -5.11 -6.48
C ALA A 14 -0.43 -5.59 -7.14
N PRO A 15 -0.37 -6.44 -8.18
CA PRO A 15 -1.58 -6.91 -8.88
C PRO A 15 -2.66 -7.45 -7.93
N GLY A 16 -2.29 -8.35 -7.00
CA GLY A 16 -3.26 -8.88 -6.04
C GLY A 16 -3.83 -7.85 -5.07
N THR A 17 -3.09 -6.79 -4.74
CA THR A 17 -3.59 -5.68 -3.89
C THR A 17 -4.52 -4.76 -4.65
N LEU A 18 -4.23 -4.52 -5.94
CA LEU A 18 -5.12 -3.78 -6.83
C LEU A 18 -6.45 -4.54 -6.98
N ASP A 19 -6.38 -5.83 -7.30
CA ASP A 19 -7.56 -6.68 -7.50
C ASP A 19 -8.41 -6.73 -6.22
N GLU A 20 -7.80 -6.92 -5.05
CA GLU A 20 -8.50 -6.96 -3.76
C GLU A 20 -9.19 -5.62 -3.44
N LEU A 21 -8.52 -4.49 -3.72
CA LEU A 21 -9.07 -3.16 -3.51
C LEU A 21 -10.30 -2.91 -4.39
N GLU A 22 -10.20 -3.24 -5.68
CA GLU A 22 -11.30 -3.07 -6.62
C GLU A 22 -12.49 -3.97 -6.29
N GLN A 23 -12.23 -5.23 -5.90
CA GLN A 23 -13.26 -6.19 -5.48
C GLN A 23 -13.95 -5.74 -4.20
N SER A 24 -13.18 -5.34 -3.18
CA SER A 24 -13.72 -4.90 -1.88
C SER A 24 -14.56 -3.63 -2.00
N ALA A 25 -14.12 -2.68 -2.83
CA ALA A 25 -14.81 -1.42 -3.03
C ALA A 25 -15.94 -1.50 -4.07
N GLY A 26 -15.95 -2.54 -4.93
CA GLY A 26 -16.90 -2.67 -6.04
C GLY A 26 -16.72 -1.61 -7.13
N GLN A 27 -15.54 -1.00 -7.23
CA GLN A 27 -15.27 0.08 -8.16
C GLN A 27 -13.79 0.13 -8.58
N PRO A 28 -13.46 0.76 -9.74
CA PRO A 28 -12.08 0.83 -10.22
C PRO A 28 -11.14 1.53 -9.23
N CYS A 29 -9.87 1.15 -9.23
CA CYS A 29 -8.87 1.58 -8.26
C CYS A 29 -8.74 3.11 -8.19
N ALA A 30 -8.87 3.81 -9.32
CA ALA A 30 -8.81 5.27 -9.36
C ALA A 30 -9.89 5.96 -8.50
N LYS A 31 -11.01 5.28 -8.22
CA LYS A 31 -12.06 5.71 -7.30
C LYS A 31 -11.92 5.12 -5.90
N ALA A 32 -11.56 3.83 -5.82
CA ALA A 32 -11.42 3.13 -4.54
C ALA A 32 -10.24 3.65 -3.69
N LEU A 33 -9.09 3.94 -4.32
CA LEU A 33 -7.87 4.29 -3.60
C LEU A 33 -7.97 5.60 -2.80
N PRO A 34 -8.58 6.69 -3.32
CA PRO A 34 -8.88 7.87 -2.53
C PRO A 34 -9.79 7.63 -1.32
N GLU A 35 -10.67 6.63 -1.37
CA GLU A 35 -11.61 6.27 -0.31
C GLU A 35 -11.01 5.32 0.73
N ALA A 36 -9.87 4.69 0.44
CA ALA A 36 -9.19 3.77 1.35
C ALA A 36 -8.51 4.44 2.56
N GLU A 37 -8.71 5.75 2.75
CA GLU A 37 -8.23 6.56 3.89
C GLU A 37 -6.75 6.35 4.26
N ILE A 38 -5.90 6.06 3.27
CA ILE A 38 -4.47 5.85 3.50
C ILE A 38 -3.83 7.20 3.89
N PRO A 39 -3.10 7.27 5.02
CA PRO A 39 -2.43 8.50 5.43
C PRO A 39 -1.46 9.00 4.37
N LEU A 40 -1.54 10.29 4.04
CA LEU A 40 -0.53 10.93 3.20
C LEU A 40 0.74 11.15 4.03
N SER A 41 1.77 10.39 3.69
CA SER A 41 3.09 10.47 4.31
C SER A 41 3.97 11.48 3.58
N THR A 42 4.73 12.28 4.32
CA THR A 42 5.63 13.30 3.77
C THR A 42 7.10 12.91 3.86
N GLY A 43 7.41 11.84 4.60
CA GLY A 43 8.79 11.37 4.75
C GLY A 43 8.89 9.88 5.07
N VAL A 44 9.92 9.25 4.52
CA VAL A 44 10.34 7.90 4.90
C VAL A 44 11.26 8.01 6.11
N ARG A 45 10.96 7.25 7.18
CA ARG A 45 11.82 7.18 8.36
C ARG A 45 12.81 6.03 8.29
N HIS A 46 12.37 4.87 7.81
CA HIS A 46 13.17 3.66 7.83
C HIS A 46 12.75 2.71 6.72
N VAL A 47 13.71 1.94 6.19
CA VAL A 47 13.48 0.92 5.18
C VAL A 47 14.22 -0.35 5.58
N ASP A 48 13.48 -1.45 5.71
CA ASP A 48 14.03 -2.78 5.86
C ASP A 48 13.78 -3.59 4.59
N VAL A 49 14.81 -4.27 4.08
CA VAL A 49 14.68 -5.15 2.91
C VAL A 49 15.13 -6.56 3.30
N TYR A 50 14.26 -7.53 3.06
CA TYR A 50 14.49 -8.94 3.32
C TYR A 50 14.24 -9.73 2.02
N GLY A 51 15.30 -9.94 1.26
CA GLY A 51 15.24 -10.60 -0.05
C GLY A 51 14.33 -9.85 -1.02
N ARG A 52 13.18 -10.44 -1.35
CA ARG A 52 12.18 -9.86 -2.27
C ARG A 52 11.06 -9.10 -1.56
N GLN A 53 11.15 -8.91 -0.25
CA GLN A 53 10.17 -8.18 0.54
C GLN A 53 10.81 -6.95 1.17
N ALA A 54 10.04 -5.89 1.34
CA ALA A 54 10.49 -4.68 2.02
C ALA A 54 9.40 -4.12 2.93
N ARG A 55 9.83 -3.51 4.04
CA ARG A 55 9.02 -2.72 4.95
C ARG A 55 9.52 -1.28 4.95
N VAL A 56 8.64 -0.35 4.63
CA VAL A 56 8.94 1.09 4.63
C VAL A 56 8.14 1.74 5.73
N VAL A 57 8.81 2.23 6.76
CA VAL A 57 8.19 2.98 7.87
C VAL A 57 8.23 4.46 7.50
N THR A 58 7.06 5.11 7.52
CA THR A 58 6.91 6.51 7.15
C THR A 58 6.64 7.38 8.38
N ASP A 59 6.37 8.66 8.15
CA ASP A 59 5.96 9.58 9.20
C ASP A 59 4.52 9.35 9.71
N ARG A 60 3.70 8.57 9.00
CA ARG A 60 2.27 8.40 9.29
C ARG A 60 1.82 6.95 9.37
N ASP A 61 2.51 6.04 8.69
CA ASP A 61 2.12 4.65 8.53
C ASP A 61 3.31 3.73 8.21
N THR A 62 3.01 2.50 7.83
CA THR A 62 3.97 1.53 7.29
C THR A 62 3.43 0.97 5.99
N LEU A 63 4.32 0.80 5.02
CA LEU A 63 4.06 0.14 3.75
C LEU A 63 4.81 -1.19 3.72
N PHE A 64 4.16 -2.21 3.16
CA PHE A 64 4.81 -3.47 2.81
C PHE A 64 4.88 -3.58 1.29
N LEU A 65 6.03 -4.02 0.80
CA LEU A 65 6.31 -4.14 -0.62
C LEU A 65 6.90 -5.50 -0.95
N SER A 66 6.66 -5.93 -2.18
CA SER A 66 7.33 -7.08 -2.80
C SER A 66 7.99 -6.67 -4.10
N SER A 67 9.09 -7.34 -4.45
CA SER A 67 9.80 -7.13 -5.71
C SER A 67 9.14 -7.94 -6.83
N PHE A 68 8.71 -7.24 -7.88
CA PHE A 68 8.18 -7.75 -9.14
C PHE A 68 9.17 -7.49 -10.29
N PRO A 69 9.01 -8.12 -11.46
CA PRO A 69 9.88 -7.87 -12.62
C PRO A 69 9.96 -6.41 -13.04
N ASP A 70 8.88 -5.64 -12.84
CA ASP A 70 8.78 -4.21 -13.16
C ASP A 70 9.12 -3.29 -11.98
N GLY A 71 9.62 -3.85 -10.87
CA GLY A 71 10.10 -3.10 -9.69
C GLY A 71 9.37 -3.44 -8.40
N TRP A 72 9.55 -2.60 -7.38
CA TRP A 72 8.87 -2.76 -6.11
C TRP A 72 7.41 -2.32 -6.20
N LYS A 73 6.51 -3.17 -5.70
CA LYS A 73 5.08 -2.88 -5.63
C LYS A 73 4.56 -3.01 -4.20
N ILE A 74 3.58 -2.17 -3.88
CA ILE A 74 2.94 -2.10 -2.57
C ILE A 74 1.97 -3.26 -2.43
N THR A 75 2.22 -4.14 -1.47
CA THR A 75 1.33 -5.27 -1.13
C THR A 75 0.38 -4.94 0.03
N ALA A 76 0.73 -3.95 0.86
CA ALA A 76 -0.15 -3.39 1.88
C ALA A 76 0.24 -1.94 2.24
N ALA A 77 -0.74 -1.11 2.56
CA ALA A 77 -0.54 0.32 2.90
C ALA A 77 -1.50 0.80 4.00
N GLY A 78 -1.17 1.94 4.61
CA GLY A 78 -1.92 2.45 5.76
C GLY A 78 -1.76 1.54 6.98
N CYS A 79 -0.63 0.85 7.10
CA CYS A 79 -0.44 -0.15 8.13
C CYS A 79 0.00 0.47 9.46
N THR A 80 -0.68 0.11 10.53
CA THR A 80 -0.34 0.48 11.91
C THR A 80 0.16 -0.74 12.69
N PRO A 81 1.27 -0.60 13.44
CA PRO A 81 1.80 -1.69 14.24
C PRO A 81 0.86 -2.02 15.40
N ARG A 82 0.75 -3.31 15.75
CA ARG A 82 0.01 -3.78 16.92
C ARG A 82 0.91 -4.68 17.76
N PRO A 83 0.99 -4.49 19.09
CA PRO A 83 1.79 -5.37 19.95
C PRO A 83 1.39 -6.84 19.74
N GLU A 84 2.38 -7.69 19.45
CA GLU A 84 2.26 -9.15 19.29
C GLU A 84 1.20 -9.61 18.25
N LYS A 85 0.80 -8.73 17.33
CA LYS A 85 -0.20 -9.01 16.31
C LYS A 85 0.29 -8.55 14.93
N PRO A 86 -0.22 -9.13 13.84
CA PRO A 86 0.01 -8.60 12.51
C PRO A 86 -0.41 -7.13 12.44
N TYR A 87 0.24 -6.35 11.58
CA TYR A 87 -0.16 -4.96 11.33
C TYR A 87 -1.64 -4.88 10.92
N GLN A 88 -2.28 -3.78 11.28
CA GLN A 88 -3.59 -3.43 10.77
C GLN A 88 -3.42 -2.47 9.61
N CYS A 89 -3.75 -2.91 8.40
CA CYS A 89 -3.61 -2.14 7.17
C CYS A 89 -4.99 -1.72 6.63
N GLN A 90 -5.06 -0.56 5.98
CA GLN A 90 -6.26 -0.10 5.30
C GLN A 90 -6.48 -0.87 4.00
N ILE A 91 -5.39 -1.12 3.25
CA ILE A 91 -5.40 -1.99 2.08
C ILE A 91 -4.33 -3.06 2.22
N LYS A 92 -4.62 -4.26 1.74
CA LYS A 92 -3.71 -5.40 1.68
C LYS A 92 -4.15 -6.34 0.56
N GLY A 93 -3.20 -6.97 -0.12
CA GLY A 93 -3.50 -8.11 -1.01
C GLY A 93 -3.87 -9.35 -0.21
N SER A 94 -4.62 -10.25 -0.85
CA SER A 94 -4.93 -11.61 -0.38
C SER A 94 -3.79 -12.61 -0.59
#